data_AF-A0A4R9VD93-F1
#
_entry.id   AF-A0A4R9VD93-F1
#
_cell.length_a   1.000
_cell.length_b   1.000
_cell.length_c   1.000
_cell.angle_alpha   90.00
_cell.angle_beta   90.00
_cell.angle_gamma   90.00
#
_symmetry.space_group_name_H-M   'P 1'
#
loop_
_entity.id
_entity.type
_entity.pdbx_description
1 polymer ?
#
loop_
_entity_poly.entity_id
_entity_poly.type
_entity_poly.pdbx_seq_one_letter_code
_entity_poly.pdbx_strand_id
1 'polypeptide(L)'
;KTLFFRAIAGLWPWGSGSIGMPAGAAPVFVPRMPYFPLGTLREVLNHADGITVEDAEIAAVLTEVGLERLASSLDRSARWEHELADDEQRLLAVARLALRRP
;
A
#
# COMPACT_ATOMS: atom_id res chain seq x y z
N LYS A 1 -2.31 8.98 -20.64
CA LYS A 1 -2.78 7.59 -20.38
C LYS A 1 -3.28 7.43 -18.92
N THR A 2 -4.33 8.14 -18.52
CA THR A 2 -4.90 8.07 -17.14
C THR A 2 -6.36 7.62 -17.15
N LEU A 3 -7.06 7.89 -18.26
CA LEU A 3 -8.48 7.55 -18.45
C LEU A 3 -8.73 6.04 -18.51
N PHE A 4 -7.84 5.29 -19.14
CA PHE A 4 -7.95 3.83 -19.24
C PHE A 4 -7.93 3.13 -17.87
N PHE A 5 -7.02 3.53 -16.97
CA PHE A 5 -6.97 2.98 -15.61
C PHE A 5 -8.20 3.34 -14.78
N ARG A 6 -8.78 4.54 -14.97
CA ARG A 6 -10.05 4.92 -14.34
C ARG A 6 -11.22 4.07 -14.83
N ALA A 7 -11.23 3.71 -16.12
CA ALA A 7 -12.24 2.83 -16.68
C ALA A 7 -12.13 1.40 -16.13
N ILE A 8 -10.93 0.83 -16.02
CA ILE A 8 -10.73 -0.49 -15.39
C ILE A 8 -11.15 -0.48 -13.90
N ALA A 9 -10.90 0.62 -13.19
CA ALA A 9 -11.30 0.77 -11.79
C ALA A 9 -12.81 1.02 -11.59
N GLY A 10 -13.62 1.10 -12.66
CA GLY A 10 -15.06 1.42 -12.57
C GLY A 10 -15.36 2.88 -12.21
N LEU A 11 -14.36 3.77 -12.21
CA LEU A 11 -14.45 5.16 -11.79
C LEU A 11 -14.73 6.14 -12.96
N TRP A 12 -15.17 5.62 -14.10
CA TRP A 12 -15.39 6.41 -15.31
C TRP A 12 -16.87 6.42 -15.72
N PRO A 13 -17.58 7.56 -15.56
CA PRO A 13 -19.04 7.62 -15.80
C PRO A 13 -19.43 7.88 -17.26
N TRP A 14 -18.49 8.21 -18.15
CA TRP A 14 -18.79 8.61 -19.54
C TRP A 14 -18.31 7.57 -20.57
N GLY A 15 -19.03 6.45 -20.69
CA GLY A 15 -18.77 5.42 -21.69
C GLY A 15 -19.46 4.10 -21.37
N SER A 16 -19.77 3.30 -22.38
CA SER A 16 -20.37 1.96 -22.25
C SER A 16 -19.45 0.90 -22.87
N GLY A 17 -19.29 -0.23 -22.18
CA GLY A 17 -18.45 -1.36 -22.61
C GLY A 17 -18.23 -2.34 -21.46
N SER A 18 -17.82 -3.58 -21.76
CA SER A 18 -17.49 -4.61 -20.77
C SER A 18 -15.98 -4.86 -20.73
N ILE A 19 -15.41 -4.83 -19.53
CA ILE A 19 -14.00 -5.21 -19.29
C ILE A 19 -14.04 -6.54 -18.56
N GLY A 20 -13.56 -7.60 -19.23
CA GLY A 20 -13.43 -8.91 -18.61
C GLY A 20 -12.27 -8.91 -17.62
N MET A 21 -12.56 -9.16 -16.34
CA MET A 21 -11.56 -9.35 -15.30
C MET A 21 -11.48 -10.84 -14.94
N PRO A 22 -10.29 -11.39 -14.65
CA PRO A 22 -10.17 -12.78 -14.22
C PRO A 22 -11.00 -13.02 -12.95
N ALA A 23 -11.83 -14.06 -12.99
CA ALA A 23 -12.70 -14.41 -11.86
C ALA A 23 -11.87 -14.70 -10.62
N GLY A 24 -12.15 -13.99 -9.52
CA GLY A 24 -11.51 -14.19 -8.22
C GLY A 24 -10.30 -13.29 -7.91
N ALA A 25 -9.81 -12.49 -8.87
CA ALA A 25 -8.73 -11.53 -8.60
C ALA A 25 -9.31 -10.14 -8.33
N ALA A 26 -9.13 -9.61 -7.11
CA ALA A 26 -9.42 -8.21 -6.81
C ALA A 26 -8.21 -7.35 -7.21
N PRO A 27 -8.24 -6.62 -8.34
CA PRO A 27 -7.12 -5.77 -8.74
C PRO A 27 -6.88 -4.68 -7.69
N VAL A 28 -5.67 -4.62 -7.16
CA VAL A 28 -5.28 -3.53 -6.25
C VAL A 28 -4.69 -2.39 -7.07
N PHE A 29 -5.33 -1.23 -7.01
CA PHE A 29 -4.83 -0.01 -7.62
C PHE A 29 -3.96 0.76 -6.62
N VAL A 30 -2.68 0.95 -6.98
CA VAL A 30 -1.77 1.78 -6.18
C VAL A 30 -1.75 3.20 -6.78
N PRO A 31 -2.17 4.24 -6.04
CA PRO A 31 -2.12 5.61 -6.51
C PRO A 31 -0.66 6.08 -6.70
N ARG A 32 -0.45 7.08 -7.56
CA ARG A 32 0.90 7.64 -7.83
C ARG A 32 1.59 8.24 -6.60
N MET A 33 0.81 8.77 -5.67
CA MET A 33 1.27 9.18 -4.34
C MET A 33 0.45 8.40 -3.31
N PRO A 34 1.09 7.49 -2.55
CA PRO A 34 0.42 6.79 -1.47
C PRO A 34 0.15 7.77 -0.32
N TYR A 35 -1.08 7.75 0.21
CA TYR A 35 -1.44 8.49 1.41
C TYR A 35 -1.24 7.62 2.65
N PHE A 36 -0.55 8.15 3.66
CA PHE A 36 -0.32 7.47 4.93
C PHE A 36 -1.17 8.13 6.03
N PRO A 37 -2.03 7.36 6.73
CA PRO A 37 -2.77 7.90 7.86
C PRO A 37 -1.82 8.30 8.99
N LEU A 38 -2.25 9.25 9.82
CA LEU A 38 -1.53 9.59 11.05
C LEU A 38 -1.56 8.39 12.00
N GLY A 39 -0.41 7.99 12.52
CA GLY A 39 -0.28 6.85 13.40
C GLY A 39 1.15 6.35 13.52
N THR A 40 1.29 5.26 14.27
CA THR A 40 2.53 4.47 14.31
C THR A 40 2.82 3.84 12.95
N LEU A 41 4.08 3.55 12.67
CA LEU A 41 4.43 2.83 11.44
C LEU A 41 3.69 1.48 11.36
N ARG A 42 3.49 0.81 12.50
CA ARG A 42 2.67 -0.40 12.59
C ARG A 42 1.25 -0.15 12.10
N GLU A 43 0.60 0.91 12.55
CA GLU A 43 -0.76 1.26 12.10
C GLU A 43 -0.78 1.58 10.60
N VAL A 44 0.24 2.26 10.07
CA VAL A 44 0.35 2.57 8.64
C VAL A 44 0.46 1.29 7.79
N LEU A 45 1.23 0.30 8.25
CA LEU A 45 1.45 -0.98 7.57
C LEU A 45 0.25 -1.93 7.73
N ASN A 46 -0.38 -1.97 8.92
CA ASN A 46 -1.54 -2.82 9.23
C ASN A 46 -2.89 -2.18 8.87
N HIS A 47 -2.92 -1.04 8.15
CA HIS A 47 -4.17 -0.36 7.81
C HIS A 47 -4.95 -1.09 6.69
N ALA A 48 -5.48 -2.27 6.98
CA ALA A 48 -6.88 -2.64 6.85
C ALA A 48 -7.03 -4.10 7.24
N ASP A 49 -8.26 -4.45 7.61
CA ASP A 49 -8.76 -5.82 7.78
C ASP A 49 -8.60 -6.43 9.18
N GLY A 50 -8.11 -5.67 10.17
CA GLY A 50 -8.13 -6.11 11.58
C GLY A 50 -7.23 -7.32 11.87
N ILE A 51 -6.38 -7.68 10.92
CA ILE A 51 -5.37 -8.72 11.05
C ILE A 51 -4.14 -8.07 11.70
N THR A 52 -3.78 -8.55 12.89
CA THR A 52 -2.50 -8.21 13.51
C THR A 52 -1.42 -9.02 12.82
N VAL A 53 -0.58 -8.34 12.04
CA VAL A 53 0.64 -8.95 11.50
C VAL A 53 1.73 -8.91 12.57
N GLU A 54 2.42 -10.03 12.76
CA GLU A 54 3.52 -10.15 13.71
C GLU A 54 4.70 -9.25 13.30
N ASP A 55 5.38 -8.67 14.30
CA ASP A 55 6.52 -7.77 14.05
C ASP A 55 7.63 -8.43 13.24
N ALA A 56 7.82 -9.75 13.39
CA ALA A 56 8.80 -10.51 12.63
C ALA A 56 8.46 -10.54 11.12
N GLU A 57 7.18 -10.64 10.77
CA GLU A 57 6.73 -10.64 9.38
C GLU A 57 6.82 -9.23 8.79
N ILE A 58 6.46 -8.19 9.56
CA ILE A 58 6.64 -6.80 9.16
C ILE A 58 8.12 -6.50 8.90
N ALA A 59 9.01 -6.92 9.80
CA ALA A 59 10.45 -6.73 9.66
C ALA A 59 10.99 -7.44 8.41
N ALA A 60 10.57 -8.68 8.15
CA ALA A 60 10.98 -9.42 6.95
C ALA A 60 10.59 -8.69 5.66
N VAL A 61 9.33 -8.22 5.56
CA VAL A 61 8.87 -7.46 4.39
C VAL A 61 9.61 -6.13 4.25
N LEU A 62 9.84 -5.41 5.35
CA LEU A 62 10.62 -4.16 5.32
C LEU A 62 12.05 -4.40 4.84
N THR A 63 12.68 -5.51 5.23
CA THR A 63 14.00 -5.90 4.71
C THR A 63 13.98 -6.23 3.23
N GLU A 64 12.96 -6.95 2.74
CA GLU A 64 12.84 -7.28 1.31
C GLU A 64 12.71 -6.03 0.42
N VAL A 65 12.04 -4.99 0.91
CA VAL A 65 11.89 -3.72 0.18
C VAL A 65 13.03 -2.71 0.43
N GLY A 66 14.04 -3.06 1.24
CA GLY A 66 15.19 -2.19 1.55
C GLY A 66 14.87 -1.04 2.53
N LEU A 67 13.89 -1.24 3.41
CA LEU A 67 13.48 -0.30 4.47
C LEU A 67 13.74 -0.89 5.87
N GLU A 68 14.75 -1.74 6.04
CA GLU A 68 15.07 -2.42 7.29
C GLU A 68 15.29 -1.45 8.48
N ARG A 69 15.76 -0.23 8.20
CA ARG A 69 15.93 0.84 9.20
C ARG A 69 14.63 1.20 9.92
N LEU A 70 13.49 0.96 9.28
CA LEU A 70 12.17 1.26 9.82
C LEU A 70 11.65 0.17 10.76
N ALA A 71 12.22 -1.04 10.73
CA ALA A 71 11.79 -2.16 11.58
C ALA A 71 12.01 -1.88 13.09
N SER A 72 12.95 -1.00 13.45
CA SER A 72 13.15 -0.56 14.84
C SER A 72 12.20 0.56 15.26
N SER A 73 11.44 1.13 14.32
CA SER A 73 10.56 2.30 14.51
C SER A 73 9.08 1.95 14.35
N LEU A 74 8.69 0.69 14.53
CA LEU A 74 7.31 0.22 14.34
C LEU A 74 6.31 0.95 15.23
N ASP A 75 6.65 1.17 16.50
CA ASP A 75 5.81 1.89 17.47
C ASP A 75 5.96 3.41 17.42
N ARG A 76 6.81 3.93 16.51
CA ARG A 76 7.03 5.37 16.37
C ARG A 76 5.89 5.99 15.59
N SER A 77 5.22 6.98 16.18
CA SER A 77 4.27 7.84 15.48
C SER A 77 5.01 9.04 14.87
N ALA A 78 4.88 9.22 13.56
CA ALA A 78 5.53 10.29 12.81
C ALA A 78 4.74 10.65 11.56
N ARG A 79 5.06 11.81 10.95
CA ARG A 79 4.58 12.14 9.61
C ARG A 79 5.47 11.46 8.58
N TRP A 80 5.24 10.17 8.33
CA TRP A 80 6.03 9.36 7.40
C TRP A 80 6.08 9.95 5.98
N GLU A 81 5.04 10.65 5.56
CA GLU A 81 5.00 11.43 4.30
C GLU A 81 6.05 12.57 4.22
N HIS A 82 6.54 13.08 5.36
CA HIS A 82 7.57 14.11 5.42
C HIS A 82 8.96 13.53 5.72
N GLU A 83 9.02 12.38 6.39
CA GLU A 83 10.28 11.74 6.77
C GLU A 83 10.83 10.77 5.71
N LEU A 84 9.97 10.22 4.86
CA LEU A 84 10.35 9.31 3.80
C LEU A 84 10.47 10.06 2.49
N ALA A 85 11.53 9.77 1.73
CA ALA A 85 11.64 10.22 0.36
C ALA A 85 10.53 9.60 -0.52
N ASP A 86 10.19 10.23 -1.64
CA ASP A 86 9.14 9.74 -2.56
C ASP A 86 9.33 8.27 -2.98
N ASP A 87 10.57 7.82 -3.16
CA ASP A 87 10.88 6.44 -3.51
C ASP A 87 10.65 5.48 -2.33
N GLU A 88 11.00 5.89 -1.11
CA GLU A 88 10.73 5.13 0.12
C GLU A 88 9.24 5.05 0.40
N GLN A 89 8.48 6.11 0.11
CA GLN A 89 7.01 6.09 0.19
C GLN A 89 6.40 5.06 -0.76
N ARG A 90 6.92 4.95 -2.00
CA ARG A 90 6.48 3.92 -2.94
C ARG A 90 6.82 2.52 -2.43
N LEU A 91 8.03 2.31 -1.92
CA LEU A 91 8.45 1.04 -1.34
C LEU A 91 7.59 0.67 -0.12
N LEU A 92 7.23 1.64 0.73
CA LEU A 92 6.34 1.42 1.86
C LEU A 92 4.92 1.02 1.41
N ALA A 93 4.42 1.60 0.32
CA ALA A 93 3.15 1.17 -0.27
C ALA A 93 3.20 -0.26 -0.83
N VAL A 94 4.34 -0.68 -1.40
CA VAL A 94 4.59 -2.06 -1.84
C VAL A 94 4.65 -3.01 -0.64
N ALA A 95 5.35 -2.64 0.43
CA ALA A 95 5.40 -3.43 1.67
C ALA A 95 4.00 -3.67 2.24
N ARG A 96 3.16 -2.63 2.28
CA ARG A 96 1.75 -2.75 2.72
C ARG A 96 0.94 -3.69 1.82
N LEU A 97 1.19 -3.70 0.52
CA LEU A 97 0.54 -4.63 -0.40
C LEU A 97 1.00 -6.07 -0.17
N ALA A 98 2.30 -6.29 0.06
CA ALA A 98 2.87 -7.61 0.36
C ALA A 98 2.29 -8.19 1.66
N LEU A 99 2.16 -7.37 2.71
CA LEU A 99 1.58 -7.76 4.00
C LEU A 99 0.09 -8.12 3.90
N ARG A 100 -0.65 -7.52 2.96
CA ARG A 100 -2.07 -7.79 2.75
C ARG A 100 -2.36 -9.14 2.10
N ARG A 101 -1.37 -9.82 1.50
CA ARG A 101 -1.51 -11.09 0.77
C ARG A 101 -2.84 -11.18 -0.03
N PRO A 102 -3.05 -10.29 -1.02
CA PRO A 102 -4.30 -10.21 -1.78
C PRO A 102 -4.62 -11.48 -2.58
#